data_AF-D5RP56-F1
#
_entry.id   AF-D5RP56-F1
#
_cell.length_a   1.000
_cell.length_b   1.000
_cell.length_c   1.000
_cell.angle_alpha   90.00
_cell.angle_beta   90.00
_cell.angle_gamma   90.00
#
_symmetry.space_group_name_H-M   'P 1'
#
loop_
_entity.id
_entity.type
_entity.pdbx_description
1 polymer ?
#
loop_
_entity_poly.entity_id
_entity_poly.type
_entity_poly.pdbx_seq_one_letter_code
_entity_poly.pdbx_strand_id
1 'polypeptide(L)' 'TVAAVARGGVAPEALPRDRPIVLVMGNEEQGLPEASIAACAARVTLPGSGAVESLNVSVAAAVLMHALVVSPRATGL' A
#
# COMPACT_ATOMS: atom_id res chain seq x y z
N THR A 1 -5.83 9.94 -1.37
CA THR A 1 -6.21 8.51 -1.43
C THR A 1 -5.06 7.74 -2.03
N VAL A 2 -4.80 6.54 -1.54
CA VAL A 2 -3.70 5.68 -1.99
C VAL A 2 -4.29 4.30 -2.32
N ALA A 3 -4.11 3.85 -3.55
CA ALA A 3 -4.53 2.51 -3.98
C ALA A 3 -3.50 1.47 -3.54
N ALA A 4 -3.92 0.46 -2.78
CA ALA A 4 -3.11 -0.73 -2.54
C ALA A 4 -3.18 -1.65 -3.77
N VAL A 5 -2.03 -1.89 -4.40
CA VAL A 5 -1.92 -2.71 -5.62
C VAL A 5 -0.84 -3.78 -5.42
N ALA A 6 -1.09 -4.98 -5.94
CA ALA A 6 -0.16 -6.10 -5.81
C ALA A 6 1.21 -5.84 -6.48
N ARG A 7 1.23 -5.00 -7.52
CA ARG A 7 2.43 -4.65 -8.30
C ARG A 7 2.36 -3.21 -8.79
N GLY A 8 3.53 -2.59 -9.01
CA GLY A 8 3.65 -1.29 -9.67
C GLY A 8 3.33 -0.08 -8.79
N GLY A 9 3.15 -0.26 -7.49
CA GLY A 9 3.13 0.83 -6.50
C GLY A 9 4.52 1.09 -5.92
N VAL A 10 4.66 2.21 -5.21
CA VAL A 10 5.85 2.48 -4.39
C VAL A 10 5.82 1.69 -3.09
N ALA A 11 6.96 1.53 -2.43
CA ALA A 11 7.00 0.96 -1.08
C ALA A 11 6.33 1.91 -0.06
N PRO A 12 5.75 1.40 1.04
CA PRO A 12 5.05 2.24 2.04
C PRO A 12 5.91 3.36 2.65
N GLU A 13 7.22 3.17 2.71
CA GLU A 13 8.20 4.13 3.25
C GLU A 13 8.38 5.34 2.32
N ALA A 14 8.12 5.19 1.02
CA ALA A 14 8.26 6.24 0.02
C ALA A 14 7.01 7.13 -0.10
N LEU A 15 5.91 6.79 0.57
CA LEU A 15 4.70 7.62 0.56
C LEU A 15 4.89 8.87 1.43
N PRO A 16 4.49 10.06 0.95
CA PRO A 16 4.52 11.27 1.75
C PRO A 16 3.53 11.16 2.92
N ARG A 17 3.98 11.62 4.10
CA ARG A 17 3.22 11.54 5.37
C ARG A 17 2.90 12.92 5.94
N ASP A 18 2.83 13.92 5.06
CA ASP A 18 2.49 15.32 5.37
C ASP A 18 1.00 15.54 5.66
N ARG A 19 0.16 14.53 5.39
CA ARG A 19 -1.30 14.58 5.52
C ARG A 19 -1.89 13.21 5.84
N PRO A 20 -3.14 13.14 6.34
CA PRO A 20 -3.84 11.88 6.54
C PRO A 20 -3.93 11.04 5.26
N ILE A 21 -3.70 9.73 5.39
CA ILE A 21 -3.76 8.77 4.28
C ILE A 21 -5.08 8.00 4.36
N VAL A 22 -5.81 7.98 3.24
CA VAL A 22 -6.92 7.05 3.02
C VAL A 22 -6.40 5.92 2.12
N LEU A 23 -6.28 4.72 2.69
CA LEU A 23 -5.96 3.50 1.95
C LEU A 23 -7.22 2.94 1.28
N VAL A 24 -7.12 2.68 -0.02
CA VAL A 24 -8.17 2.06 -0.81
C VAL A 24 -7.75 0.62 -1.09
N MET A 25 -8.58 -0.33 -0.66
CA MET A 25 -8.32 -1.78 -0.78
C MET A 25 -9.30 -2.39 -1.80
N GLY A 26 -8.81 -3.37 -2.56
CA GLY A 26 -9.61 -4.11 -3.53
C GLY A 26 -10.22 -5.38 -2.97
N ASN A 27 -11.03 -6.07 -3.78
CA ASN A 27 -11.49 -7.42 -3.46
C ASN A 27 -10.33 -8.43 -3.54
N GLU A 28 -10.41 -9.55 -2.82
CA GLU A 28 -9.36 -10.58 -2.78
C GLU A 28 -9.10 -11.21 -4.15
N GLU A 29 -10.16 -11.49 -4.91
CA GLU A 29 -10.07 -12.20 -6.18
C GLU A 29 -9.62 -11.29 -7.34
N GLN A 30 -10.12 -10.06 -7.36
CA GLN A 30 -10.02 -9.18 -8.53
C GLN A 30 -9.17 -7.93 -8.26
N GLY A 31 -8.84 -7.64 -7.00
CA GLY A 31 -8.18 -6.41 -6.61
C GLY A 31 -9.08 -5.17 -6.81
N LEU A 32 -8.43 -4.03 -7.09
CA LEU A 32 -9.11 -2.78 -7.40
C LEU A 32 -9.38 -2.67 -8.90
N PRO A 33 -10.57 -2.19 -9.32
CA PRO A 33 -10.81 -1.81 -10.71
C PRO A 33 -9.80 -0.75 -11.18
N GLU A 34 -9.37 -0.82 -12.43
CA GLU A 34 -8.38 0.13 -12.98
C GLU A 34 -8.82 1.59 -12.85
N ALA A 35 -10.12 1.87 -13.03
CA ALA A 35 -10.68 3.21 -12.86
C ALA A 35 -10.50 3.72 -11.41
N SER A 36 -10.66 2.86 -10.40
CA SER A 36 -10.45 3.20 -8.99
C SER A 36 -8.97 3.46 -8.69
N ILE A 37 -8.07 2.68 -9.29
CA ILE A 37 -6.63 2.88 -9.19
C ILE A 37 -6.24 4.22 -9.82
N ALA A 38 -6.77 4.54 -11.01
CA ALA A 38 -6.50 5.78 -11.73
C ALA A 38 -7.01 7.03 -11.00
N ALA A 39 -8.10 6.90 -10.22
CA ALA A 39 -8.64 7.98 -9.41
C ALA A 39 -7.84 8.25 -8.11
N CYS A 40 -6.95 7.33 -7.71
CA CYS A 40 -6.13 7.51 -6.52
C CYS A 40 -4.90 8.37 -6.78
N ALA A 41 -4.52 9.18 -5.79
CA ALA A 41 -3.37 10.09 -5.90
C ALA A 41 -2.02 9.37 -5.91
N ALA A 42 -1.95 8.16 -5.36
CA ALA A 42 -0.75 7.33 -5.37
C ALA A 42 -1.11 5.85 -5.36
N ARG A 43 -0.13 5.00 -5.67
CA ARG A 43 -0.22 3.54 -5.63
C ARG A 43 0.84 3.01 -4.69
N VAL A 44 0.48 2.08 -3.82
CA VAL A 44 1.39 1.43 -2.87
C VAL A 44 1.38 -0.07 -3.09
N THR A 45 2.56 -0.69 -2.99
CA THR A 45 2.73 -2.14 -3.04
C THR A 45 3.47 -2.58 -1.80
N LEU A 46 2.95 -3.61 -1.12
CA LEU A 46 3.72 -4.31 -0.09
C LEU A 46 4.82 -5.13 -0.76
N PRO A 47 6.10 -4.93 -0.40
CA PRO A 47 7.18 -5.78 -0.90
C PRO A 47 6.93 -7.23 -0.48
N GLY A 48 6.72 -8.11 -1.45
CA GLY A 48 6.61 -9.54 -1.21
C GLY A 48 7.99 -10.22 -1.18
N SER A 49 8.08 -11.37 -0.54
CA SER A 49 9.25 -12.26 -0.62
C SER A 49 9.28 -13.12 -1.90
N GLY A 50 8.21 -13.07 -2.70
CA GLY A 50 8.01 -13.95 -3.86
C GLY A 50 7.53 -15.37 -3.50
N ALA A 51 7.41 -15.70 -2.21
CA ALA A 51 6.97 -17.03 -1.76
C ALA A 51 5.46 -17.26 -1.93
N VAL A 52 4.68 -16.19 -2.05
CA VAL A 52 3.23 -16.22 -2.25
C VAL A 52 2.83 -15.17 -3.28
N GLU A 53 1.79 -15.45 -4.06
CA GLU A 53 1.31 -14.52 -5.10
C GLU A 53 0.62 -13.28 -4.50
N SER A 54 -0.09 -13.45 -3.38
CA SER A 54 -0.74 -12.36 -2.65
C SER A 54 -1.02 -12.76 -1.19
N LEU A 55 -1.26 -11.75 -0.34
CA LEU A 55 -1.78 -11.93 1.02
C LEU A 55 -3.29 -11.76 1.03
N ASN A 56 -3.93 -12.27 2.08
CA ASN A 56 -5.31 -11.91 2.40
C ASN A 56 -5.46 -10.37 2.50
N VAL A 57 -6.58 -9.82 2.00
CA VAL A 57 -6.75 -8.35 1.93
C VAL A 57 -6.71 -7.68 3.30
N SER A 58 -7.26 -8.32 4.34
CA SER A 58 -7.25 -7.78 5.70
C SER A 58 -5.84 -7.78 6.30
N VAL A 59 -5.05 -8.82 6.01
CA VAL A 59 -3.64 -8.90 6.43
C VAL A 59 -2.81 -7.83 5.70
N ALA A 60 -3.00 -7.67 4.40
CA ALA A 60 -2.33 -6.63 3.61
C ALA A 60 -2.66 -5.23 4.15
N ALA A 61 -3.94 -4.97 4.45
CA ALA A 61 -4.37 -3.71 5.06
C ALA A 61 -3.69 -3.47 6.41
N ALA A 62 -3.67 -4.47 7.30
CA ALA A 62 -3.06 -4.35 8.63
C ALA A 62 -1.55 -4.03 8.54
N VAL A 63 -0.82 -4.74 7.67
CA VAL A 63 0.63 -4.51 7.46
C VAL A 63 0.89 -3.12 6.87
N LEU A 64 0.10 -2.70 5.87
CA LEU A 64 0.20 -1.36 5.29
C LEU A 64 -0.06 -0.27 6.34
N MET A 65 -1.13 -0.41 7.13
CA MET A 65 -1.45 0.54 8.19
C MET A 65 -0.31 0.63 9.21
N HIS A 66 0.22 -0.51 9.65
CA HIS A 66 1.36 -0.53 10.55
C HIS A 66 2.59 0.19 9.95
N ALA A 67 2.95 -0.10 8.70
CA ALA A 67 4.11 0.50 8.03
C ALA A 67 3.96 2.02 7.84
N LEU A 68 2.74 2.51 7.68
CA LEU A 68 2.44 3.93 7.49
C LEU A 68 2.35 4.72 8.81
N VAL A 69 1.91 4.06 9.89
CA VAL A 69 1.88 4.66 11.24
C VAL A 69 3.29 4.75 11.84
N VAL A 70 4.12 3.73 11.62
CA VAL A 70 5.51 3.76 12.10
C VAL A 70 6.32 4.65 11.18
N SER A 71 6.61 5.88 11.62
CA SER A 71 7.57 6.75 10.94
C SER A 71 8.89 6.00 10.78
N PRO A 72 9.51 5.96 9.57
CA PRO A 72 10.89 5.55 9.48
C PRO A 72 11.64 6.45 10.45
N ARG A 73 12.41 5.85 11.37
CA ARG A 73 13.44 6.66 12.03
C ARG A 73 14.23 7.26 10.88
N ALA A 74 14.30 8.59 10.82
CA ALA A 74 15.29 9.24 9.99
C ALA A 74 16.64 8.71 10.50
N THR A 75 17.18 7.70 9.82
CA THR A 75 18.56 7.30 10.01
C THR A 75 19.36 8.46 9.43
N GLY A 76 19.65 9.43 10.28
CA GLY A 76 20.54 10.51 9.96
C GLY A 76 21.90 9.93 9.59
N LEU A 77 22.28 10.17 8.34
CA LEU A 77 23.64 10.18 7.85
C LEU A 77 23.80 11.48 7.05
#